data_AF-A0A133UR53-F1
#
_entry.id   AF-A0A133UR53-F1
#
_cell.length_a   1.000
_cell.length_b   1.000
_cell.length_c   1.000
_cell.angle_alpha   90.00
_cell.angle_beta   90.00
_cell.angle_gamma   90.00
#
_symmetry.space_group_name_H-M   'P 1'
#
loop_
_entity.id
_entity.type
_entity.pdbx_description
1 polymer ?
#
loop_
_entity_poly.entity_id
_entity_poly.type
_entity_poly.pdbx_seq_one_letter_code
_entity_poly.pdbx_strand_id
1 'polypeptide(L)'
;MNADAWRVEMKGPTYVDWAITSACNLNCRHCVGMNKDELNHREAARAAENIVGLSPRWVILEGGEPVLRDDLSVISYTIITSAR
;
A
#
# COMPACT_ATOMS: atom_id res chain seq x y z
N MET A 1 27.30 25.62 -8.89
CA MET A 1 26.24 24.83 -8.20
C MET A 1 26.33 23.42 -8.74
N ASN A 2 26.66 22.44 -7.89
CA ASN A 2 26.91 21.07 -8.32
C ASN A 2 25.57 20.35 -8.52
N ALA A 3 25.28 19.90 -9.75
CA ALA A 3 24.01 19.27 -10.12
C ALA A 3 23.77 17.94 -9.37
N ASP A 4 24.82 17.38 -8.77
CA ASP A 4 24.78 16.13 -8.02
C ASP A 4 24.30 16.27 -6.56
N ALA A 5 24.11 17.48 -6.05
CA ALA A 5 23.68 17.71 -4.66
C ALA A 5 22.23 17.27 -4.35
N TRP A 6 21.45 16.87 -5.37
CA TRP A 6 20.05 16.45 -5.24
C TRP A 6 19.80 14.97 -5.57
N ARG A 7 20.84 14.22 -5.92
CA ARG A 7 20.71 12.78 -6.17
C ARG A 7 20.70 12.02 -4.86
N VAL A 8 19.52 11.95 -4.23
CA VAL A 8 19.27 10.98 -3.17
C VAL A 8 19.32 9.60 -3.81
N GLU A 9 20.29 8.77 -3.40
CA GLU A 9 20.33 7.36 -3.79
C GLU A 9 19.12 6.65 -3.16
N MET A 10 18.11 6.38 -3.97
CA MET A 10 16.89 5.71 -3.54
C MET A 10 17.10 4.20 -3.57
N LYS A 11 17.00 3.53 -2.42
CA LYS A 11 17.08 2.06 -2.32
C LYS A 11 15.82 1.33 -2.81
N GLY A 12 14.71 2.06 -2.96
CA GLY A 12 13.39 1.53 -3.29
C GLY A 12 12.49 2.58 -3.93
N PRO A 13 11.25 2.23 -4.28
CA PRO A 13 10.31 3.18 -4.87
C PRO A 13 9.99 4.32 -3.89
N THR A 14 9.68 5.50 -4.43
CA THR A 14 9.27 6.64 -3.60
C THR A 14 8.02 6.30 -2.79
N TYR A 15 7.03 5.66 -3.40
CA TYR A 15 5.86 5.16 -2.69
C TYR A 15 5.34 3.89 -3.35
N VAL A 16 4.61 3.10 -2.58
CA VAL A 16 3.74 2.04 -3.07
C VAL A 16 2.30 2.44 -2.76
N ASP A 17 1.49 2.52 -3.80
CA ASP A 17 0.07 2.82 -3.72
C ASP A 17 -0.71 1.52 -3.86
N TRP A 18 -1.40 1.11 -2.78
CA TRP A 18 -2.02 -0.20 -2.73
C TRP A 18 -3.50 -0.11 -2.34
N ALA A 19 -4.35 -0.29 -3.36
CA ALA A 19 -5.76 -0.56 -3.19
C ALA A 19 -5.98 -1.94 -2.54
N ILE A 20 -6.15 -1.97 -1.21
CA ILE A 20 -6.23 -3.22 -0.43
C ILE A 20 -7.60 -3.87 -0.48
N THR A 21 -8.66 -3.12 -0.80
CA THR A 21 -10.01 -3.67 -0.94
C THR A 21 -10.81 -2.85 -1.95
N SER A 22 -11.68 -3.52 -2.68
CA SER A 22 -12.68 -2.90 -3.54
C SER A 22 -13.96 -2.53 -2.77
N ALA A 23 -14.13 -3.06 -1.55
CA ALA A 23 -15.27 -2.79 -0.69
C ALA A 23 -15.33 -1.30 -0.31
N CYS A 24 -16.49 -0.69 -0.51
CA CYS A 24 -16.75 0.69 -0.13
C CYS A 24 -18.19 0.83 0.35
N ASN A 25 -18.42 1.62 1.39
CA ASN A 25 -19.75 1.95 1.91
C ASN A 25 -20.40 3.14 1.19
N LEU A 26 -19.78 3.64 0.12
CA LEU A 26 -20.26 4.73 -0.73
C LEU A 26 -20.34 4.27 -2.20
N ASN A 27 -21.02 5.07 -3.04
CA ASN A 27 -21.12 4.86 -4.49
C ASN A 27 -20.91 6.17 -5.25
N CYS A 28 -19.74 6.76 -5.10
CA CYS A 28 -19.42 8.09 -5.61
C CYS A 28 -19.45 8.13 -7.15
N ARG A 29 -20.13 9.13 -7.74
CA ARG A 29 -20.24 9.31 -9.20
C ARG A 29 -18.90 9.50 -9.92
N HIS A 30 -17.87 9.94 -9.19
CA HIS A 30 -16.53 10.22 -9.70
C HIS A 30 -15.54 9.09 -9.38
N CYS A 31 -15.99 7.98 -8.77
CA CYS A 31 -15.14 6.84 -8.47
C CYS A 31 -14.71 6.15 -9.77
N VAL A 32 -13.42 5.88 -9.91
CA VAL A 32 -12.87 5.17 -11.07
C VAL A 32 -13.03 3.64 -10.97
N GLY A 33 -13.54 3.14 -9.84
CA GLY A 33 -13.71 1.71 -9.58
C GLY A 33 -12.39 0.97 -9.36
N MET A 34 -12.48 -0.30 -8.96
CA MET A 34 -11.34 -1.19 -8.74
C MET A 34 -11.67 -2.60 -9.20
N ASN A 35 -10.64 -3.43 -9.37
CA ASN A 35 -10.84 -4.87 -9.55
C ASN A 35 -11.48 -5.45 -8.29
N LYS A 36 -12.46 -6.34 -8.47
CA LYS A 36 -13.14 -7.09 -7.40
C LYS A 36 -12.38 -8.33 -6.95
N ASP A 37 -11.35 -8.73 -7.70
CA ASP A 37 -10.45 -9.83 -7.31
C ASP A 37 -9.55 -9.36 -6.16
N GLU A 38 -9.97 -9.63 -4.93
CA GLU A 38 -9.24 -9.26 -3.72
C GLU A 38 -8.35 -10.40 -3.21
N LEU A 39 -7.18 -10.03 -2.69
CA LEU A 39 -6.30 -10.97 -1.98
C LEU A 39 -6.96 -11.44 -0.69
N ASN A 40 -6.89 -12.75 -0.41
CA ASN A 40 -7.28 -13.26 0.89
C ASN A 40 -6.28 -12.82 1.98
N HIS A 41 -6.62 -13.05 3.25
CA HIS A 41 -5.83 -12.50 4.37
C HIS A 41 -4.35 -12.95 4.37
N ARG A 42 -4.08 -14.20 3.99
CA ARG A 42 -2.70 -14.72 3.92
C ARG A 42 -1.93 -14.10 2.78
N GLU A 43 -2.58 -13.92 1.63
CA GLU A 43 -1.98 -13.29 0.45
C GLU A 43 -1.68 -11.81 0.70
N ALA A 44 -2.59 -11.09 1.34
CA ALA A 44 -2.40 -9.69 1.68
C ALA A 44 -1.26 -9.50 2.68
N ALA A 45 -1.17 -10.32 3.72
CA ALA A 45 -0.03 -10.29 4.65
C ALA A 45 1.30 -10.55 3.93
N ARG A 46 1.35 -11.54 3.02
CA ARG A 46 2.54 -11.83 2.21
C ARG A 46 2.87 -10.68 1.24
N ALA A 47 1.86 -10.04 0.65
CA ALA A 47 2.04 -8.87 -0.20
C ALA A 47 2.65 -7.71 0.60
N ALA A 48 2.17 -7.47 1.83
CA ALA A 48 2.73 -6.46 2.73
C ALA A 48 4.22 -6.72 3.04
N GLU A 49 4.62 -7.96 3.34
CA GLU A 49 6.03 -8.33 3.51
C GLU A 49 6.86 -8.06 2.25
N ASN A 50 6.34 -8.44 1.08
CA ASN A 50 7.01 -8.19 -0.20
C ASN A 50 7.17 -6.68 -0.47
N ILE A 51 6.13 -5.88 -0.20
CA ILE A 51 6.15 -4.42 -0.35
C ILE A 51 7.24 -3.81 0.55
N VAL A 52 7.33 -4.23 1.81
CA VAL A 52 8.41 -3.78 2.71
C VAL A 52 9.78 -4.17 2.16
N GLY A 53 9.92 -5.36 1.58
CA GLY A 53 11.14 -5.81 0.94
C GLY A 53 11.63 -4.92 -0.21
N LEU A 54 10.74 -4.14 -0.84
CA LEU A 54 11.10 -3.14 -1.84
C LEU A 54 11.75 -1.89 -1.24
N SER A 55 11.78 -1.74 0.09
CA SER A 55 12.26 -0.55 0.80
C SER A 55 11.59 0.77 0.33
N PRO A 56 10.25 0.83 0.23
CA PRO A 56 9.56 2.05 -0.17
C PRO A 56 9.72 3.13 0.89
N ARG A 57 9.76 4.40 0.46
CA ARG A 57 9.74 5.52 1.42
C ARG A 57 8.35 5.73 2.04
N TRP A 58 7.29 5.44 1.29
CA TRP A 58 5.90 5.54 1.74
C TRP A 58 5.10 4.33 1.27
N VAL A 59 4.17 3.86 2.10
CA VAL A 59 3.14 2.91 1.68
C VAL A 59 1.80 3.55 1.95
N ILE A 60 0.97 3.65 0.91
CA ILE A 60 -0.37 4.21 0.98
C ILE A 60 -1.34 3.03 0.91
N LEU A 61 -2.16 2.89 1.95
CA LEU A 61 -3.22 1.91 2.02
C LEU A 61 -4.53 2.60 1.64
N GLU A 62 -5.09 2.17 0.53
CA GLU A 62 -6.22 2.83 -0.10
C GLU A 62 -7.15 1.78 -0.73
N GLY A 63 -8.01 2.21 -1.65
CA GLY A 63 -8.93 1.36 -2.37
C GLY A 63 -10.34 1.92 -2.33
N GLY A 64 -11.29 1.12 -1.88
CA GLY A 64 -12.65 1.56 -1.61
C GLY A 64 -12.66 2.34 -0.32
N GLU A 65 -13.06 1.68 0.77
CA GLU A 65 -12.84 2.18 2.12
C GLU A 65 -11.94 1.19 2.86
N PRO A 66 -10.64 1.50 3.03
CA PRO A 66 -9.68 0.63 3.70
C PRO A 66 -10.15 0.13 5.06
N VAL A 67 -10.87 0.95 5.83
CA VAL A 67 -11.32 0.55 7.18
C VAL A 67 -12.46 -0.47 7.19
N LEU A 68 -13.01 -0.84 6.03
CA LEU A 68 -13.97 -1.95 5.90
C LEU A 68 -13.29 -3.32 5.77
N ARG A 69 -11.97 -3.37 5.56
CA ARG A 69 -11.22 -4.62 5.42
C ARG A 69 -10.84 -5.18 6.80
N ASP A 70 -11.36 -6.37 7.13
CA ASP A 70 -11.23 -7.01 8.46
C ASP A 70 -9.77 -7.19 8.93
N ASP A 71 -8.84 -7.46 8.00
CA ASP A 71 -7.42 -7.70 8.26
C ASP A 71 -6.54 -6.46 8.05
N LEU A 72 -7.11 -5.24 7.95
CA LEU A 72 -6.34 -3.99 7.82
C LEU A 72 -5.28 -3.84 8.92
N SER A 73 -5.63 -4.21 10.16
CA SER A 73 -4.71 -4.14 11.30
C SER A 73 -3.48 -5.04 11.11
N VAL A 74 -3.65 -6.22 10.52
CA VAL A 74 -2.54 -7.14 10.23
C VAL A 74 -1.65 -6.56 9.13
N ILE A 75 -2.25 -6.07 8.04
CA ILE A 75 -1.52 -5.46 6.92
C ILE A 75 -0.68 -4.26 7.40
N SER A 76 -1.32 -3.33 8.11
CA SER A 76 -0.65 -2.13 8.63
C SER A 76 0.43 -2.47 9.66
N TYR A 77 0.17 -3.43 10.57
CA TYR A 77 1.17 -3.90 11.52
C TYR A 77 2.39 -4.49 10.82
N THR A 78 2.18 -5.40 9.85
CA THR A 78 3.27 -5.98 9.05
C THR A 78 4.13 -4.90 8.39
N ILE A 79 3.50 -3.88 7.78
CA ILE A 79 4.23 -2.77 7.15
C ILE A 79 5.07 -2.00 8.17
N ILE A 80 4.47 -1.61 9.31
CA ILE A 80 5.12 -0.76 10.31
C ILE A 80 6.24 -1.48 11.05
N THR A 81 6.08 -2.77 11.38
CA THR A 81 7.08 -3.51 12.17
C THR A 81 8.20 -4.11 11.33
N SER A 82 7.98 -4.28 10.03
CA SER A 82 8.97 -4.90 9.14
C SER A 82 9.81 -3.85 8.41
N ALA A 83 9.37 -2.60 8.35
CA ALA A 83 10.16 -1.47 7.86
C ALA A 83 11.35 -1.22 8.83
N ARG A 84 12.55 -1.65 8.41
CA ARG A 84 13.81 -1.40 9.10
C ARG A 84 14.61 -0.32 8.39
#